data_AF-A0A507B0Q4-F1
#
_entry.id   AF-A0A507B0Q4-F1
#
_cell.length_a   1.000
_cell.length_b   1.000
_cell.length_c   1.000
_cell.angle_alpha   90.00
_cell.angle_beta   90.00
_cell.angle_gamma   90.00
#
_symmetry.space_group_name_H-M   'P 1'
#
loop_
_entity.id
_entity.type
_entity.pdbx_description
1 polymer ?
#
loop_
_entity_poly.entity_id
_entity_poly.type
_entity_poly.pdbx_seq_one_letter_code
_entity_poly.pdbx_strand_id
1 'polypeptide(L)'
;MRLRQARHLLFSTIGAGACVIFWLATKQWLKDRLDVLGATSKARKRPPSGHIFHSLHLDENQCEAVFPGLTNDINYNVALGPFKLTLGGSLGPLQVRIKNGRLYIAPRKDAVALSSELLEAQSAALHQIDRAIITSPELLPNTILSINIRDQPFGAAFSYARPAYAAPSANTPPVTRAFLMPHFSFWSWPLPFIGSMSRAAAATDAIEREVPFTRKIPKVVWRGTRSWSSSYHPRQREDLIRVTKGAPWADVQPLTGYGPVTHKTDTGDSRPHREDTSNALMIEDFCRYKYIIYTEGVTYSGRLQFHQMCKSVLLSPPIAWLQHTTHLVRPLFSSDLPLIQRNGTSKSWQGSAGEQEAWPVHYRPKEANVIFVAPDWSDLEATVNWLEEHPGTAEGIATRQRDLFVGRGYLSPAAETCYWRSLIKGWSKAVQIEENESTWEVQNLIPWETFVLGNHT
;
A
#
# COMPACT_ATOMS: atom_id res chain seq x y z
N MET A 1 43.24 28.49 26.47
CA MET A 1 41.85 28.96 26.69
C MET A 1 41.12 29.40 25.40
N ARG A 2 41.81 29.79 24.31
CA ARG A 2 41.17 30.26 23.05
C ARG A 2 40.69 29.17 22.06
N LEU A 3 41.09 27.90 22.19
CA LEU A 3 40.66 26.82 21.27
C LEU A 3 39.31 26.15 21.61
N ARG A 4 38.80 26.30 22.85
CA ARG A 4 37.49 25.72 23.24
C ARG A 4 36.29 26.57 22.81
N GLN A 5 36.45 27.90 22.76
CA GLN A 5 35.37 28.81 22.32
C GLN A 5 35.09 28.71 20.81
N ALA A 6 36.12 28.50 19.98
CA ALA A 6 35.94 28.35 18.53
C ALA A 6 35.16 27.08 18.14
N ARG A 7 35.32 25.96 18.87
CA ARG A 7 34.55 24.73 18.61
C ARG A 7 33.08 24.88 18.99
N HIS A 8 32.76 25.57 20.09
CA HIS A 8 31.36 25.81 20.47
C HIS A 8 30.61 26.74 19.49
N LEU A 9 31.29 27.74 18.92
CA LEU A 9 30.72 28.62 17.89
C LEU A 9 30.52 27.91 16.54
N LEU A 10 31.41 26.98 16.15
CA LEU A 10 31.20 26.16 14.95
C LEU A 10 30.06 25.14 15.12
N PHE A 11 29.94 24.50 16.27
CA PHE A 11 28.84 23.55 16.52
C PHE A 11 27.47 24.25 16.64
N SER A 12 27.40 25.46 17.20
CA SER A 12 26.13 26.21 17.27
C SER A 12 25.71 26.77 15.91
N THR A 13 26.65 27.19 15.06
CA THR A 13 26.35 27.69 13.71
C THR A 13 25.95 26.58 12.74
N ILE A 14 26.57 25.38 12.84
CA ILE A 14 26.16 24.20 12.06
C ILE A 14 24.79 23.68 12.53
N GLY A 15 24.53 23.65 13.83
CA GLY A 15 23.23 23.25 14.39
C GLY A 15 22.10 24.22 14.02
N ALA A 16 22.35 25.53 14.08
CA ALA A 16 21.40 26.55 13.64
C ALA A 16 21.17 26.49 12.12
N GLY A 17 22.22 26.28 11.32
CA GLY A 17 22.11 26.11 9.87
C GLY A 17 21.28 24.89 9.48
N ALA A 18 21.48 23.75 10.15
CA ALA A 18 20.69 22.54 9.94
C ALA A 18 19.21 22.72 10.33
N CYS A 19 18.94 23.39 11.46
CA CYS A 19 17.57 23.72 11.87
C CYS A 19 16.87 24.68 10.91
N VAL A 20 17.59 25.67 10.36
CA VAL A 20 17.06 26.61 9.36
C VAL A 20 16.80 25.89 8.04
N ILE A 21 17.69 25.00 7.59
CA ILE A 21 17.48 24.20 6.38
C ILE A 21 16.29 23.25 6.56
N PHE A 22 16.17 22.57 7.70
CA PHE A 22 15.02 21.71 8.02
C PHE A 22 13.71 22.51 8.11
N TRP A 23 13.74 23.70 8.71
CA TRP A 23 12.58 24.60 8.78
C TRP A 23 12.18 25.15 7.40
N LEU A 24 13.16 25.46 6.54
CA LEU A 24 12.90 25.90 5.16
C LEU A 24 12.39 24.74 4.30
N ALA A 25 12.93 23.53 4.46
CA ALA A 25 12.47 22.33 3.78
C ALA A 25 11.06 21.93 4.21
N THR A 26 10.73 22.01 5.51
CA THR A 26 9.37 21.77 6.02
C THR A 26 8.41 22.87 5.60
N LYS A 27 8.84 24.14 5.54
CA LYS A 27 8.02 25.23 4.97
C LYS A 27 7.77 25.06 3.48
N GLN A 28 8.78 24.65 2.71
CA GLN A 28 8.64 24.40 1.28
C GLN A 28 7.73 23.19 1.06
N TRP A 29 7.89 22.13 1.84
CA TRP A 29 7.00 20.96 1.82
C TRP A 29 5.55 21.30 2.23
N LEU A 30 5.35 22.16 3.23
CA LEU A 30 4.02 22.67 3.59
C LEU A 30 3.45 23.56 2.49
N LYS A 31 4.27 24.39 1.85
CA LYS A 31 3.87 25.27 0.76
C LYS A 31 3.49 24.45 -0.48
N ASP A 32 4.27 23.44 -0.84
CA ASP A 32 3.96 22.54 -1.95
C ASP A 32 2.67 21.73 -1.67
N ARG A 33 2.45 21.31 -0.41
CA ARG A 33 1.15 20.74 0.01
C ARG A 33 0.00 21.75 -0.07
N LEU A 34 0.22 23.00 0.31
CA LEU A 34 -0.79 24.06 0.28
C LEU A 34 -1.07 24.55 -1.15
N ASP A 35 -0.09 24.53 -2.05
CA ASP A 35 -0.24 24.86 -3.46
C ASP A 35 -1.01 23.75 -4.21
N VAL A 36 -0.82 22.48 -3.81
CA VAL A 36 -1.70 21.35 -4.20
C VAL A 36 -3.14 21.57 -3.72
N LEU A 37 -3.35 22.26 -2.59
CA LEU A 37 -4.68 22.62 -2.07
C LEU A 37 -5.25 23.91 -2.72
N GLY A 38 -4.38 24.85 -3.11
CA GLY A 38 -4.69 26.17 -3.67
C GLY A 38 -4.94 26.17 -5.19
N ALA A 39 -4.56 25.12 -5.90
CA ALA A 39 -4.86 24.93 -7.33
C ALA A 39 -6.35 24.65 -7.63
N THR A 40 -7.25 24.92 -6.69
CA THR A 40 -8.70 24.88 -6.87
C THR A 40 -9.28 26.30 -7.01
N SER A 41 -8.83 27.04 -8.02
CA SER A 41 -9.55 28.23 -8.49
C SER A 41 -9.44 28.38 -10.00
N LYS A 42 -10.59 28.17 -10.65
CA LYS A 42 -10.96 28.57 -12.02
C LYS A 42 -10.29 27.82 -13.19
N ALA A 43 -10.59 26.53 -13.30
CA ALA A 43 -11.12 25.95 -14.54
C ALA A 43 -11.83 24.64 -14.17
N ARG A 44 -13.15 24.56 -14.39
CA ARG A 44 -13.90 23.30 -14.28
C ARG A 44 -13.50 22.41 -15.46
N LYS A 45 -12.28 21.85 -15.43
CA LYS A 45 -11.87 20.81 -16.37
C LYS A 45 -12.85 19.65 -16.17
N ARG A 46 -13.53 19.24 -17.25
CA ARG A 46 -14.38 18.05 -17.22
C ARG A 46 -13.56 16.89 -16.65
N PRO A 47 -14.11 16.09 -15.74
CA PRO A 47 -13.42 14.88 -15.29
C PRO A 47 -13.03 14.07 -16.54
N PRO A 48 -11.82 13.48 -16.58
CA PRO A 48 -11.40 12.69 -17.72
C PRO A 48 -12.47 11.63 -18.05
N SER A 49 -12.75 11.41 -19.33
CA SER A 49 -13.69 10.37 -19.74
C SER A 49 -13.23 9.02 -19.20
N GLY A 50 -14.14 8.18 -18.67
CA GLY A 50 -13.79 6.89 -18.05
C GLY A 50 -12.91 5.98 -18.91
N HIS A 51 -12.96 6.13 -20.24
CA HIS A 51 -12.05 5.45 -21.18
C HIS A 51 -10.55 5.69 -20.90
N ILE A 52 -10.17 6.85 -20.36
CA ILE A 52 -8.76 7.15 -20.10
C ILE A 52 -8.17 6.25 -19.01
N PHE A 53 -8.99 5.80 -18.06
CA PHE A 53 -8.57 4.93 -16.97
C PHE A 53 -8.23 3.50 -17.45
N HIS A 54 -8.60 3.17 -18.68
CA HIS A 54 -8.23 1.91 -19.34
C HIS A 54 -7.12 2.08 -20.38
N SER A 55 -6.67 3.30 -20.65
CA SER A 55 -5.58 3.55 -21.61
C SER A 55 -4.24 3.14 -21.00
N LEU A 56 -3.61 2.12 -21.56
CA LEU A 56 -2.28 1.69 -21.16
C LEU A 56 -1.17 2.53 -21.81
N HIS A 57 -1.51 3.44 -22.72
CA HIS A 57 -0.55 4.16 -23.57
C HIS A 57 -0.31 5.62 -23.16
N LEU A 58 -0.66 5.98 -21.92
CA LEU A 58 -0.44 7.34 -21.43
C LEU A 58 1.07 7.63 -21.30
N ASP A 59 1.48 8.79 -21.80
CA ASP A 59 2.81 9.35 -21.59
C ASP A 59 2.96 9.94 -20.17
N GLU A 60 4.17 10.38 -19.82
CA GLU A 60 4.47 10.88 -18.46
C GLU A 60 3.64 12.12 -18.09
N ASN A 61 3.46 13.06 -19.01
CA ASN A 61 2.69 14.29 -18.77
C ASN A 61 1.19 13.97 -18.62
N GLN A 62 0.68 13.05 -19.43
CA GLN A 62 -0.70 12.57 -19.34
C GLN A 62 -0.93 11.83 -18.02
N CYS A 63 0.00 10.96 -17.62
CA CYS A 63 -0.05 10.26 -16.34
C CYS A 63 -0.14 11.24 -15.16
N GLU A 64 0.71 12.27 -15.13
CA GLU A 64 0.69 13.28 -14.06
C GLU A 64 -0.59 14.12 -14.07
N ALA A 65 -1.08 14.49 -15.25
CA ALA A 65 -2.32 15.26 -15.39
C ALA A 65 -3.56 14.47 -14.96
N VAL A 66 -3.61 13.17 -15.24
CA VAL A 66 -4.73 12.29 -14.90
C VAL A 66 -4.69 11.85 -13.44
N PHE A 67 -3.50 11.51 -12.92
CA PHE A 67 -3.28 10.98 -11.57
C PHE A 67 -2.33 11.86 -10.76
N PRO A 68 -2.70 13.11 -10.45
CA PRO A 68 -1.81 14.03 -9.74
C PRO A 68 -1.41 13.49 -8.37
N GLY A 69 -0.13 13.59 -8.04
CA GLY A 69 0.43 13.10 -6.79
C GLY A 69 0.56 11.58 -6.68
N LEU A 70 0.21 10.80 -7.70
CA LEU A 70 0.37 9.33 -7.72
C LEU A 70 1.81 8.90 -7.41
N THR A 71 2.81 9.66 -7.86
CA THR A 71 4.23 9.32 -7.80
C THR A 71 4.98 9.95 -6.62
N ASN A 72 4.28 10.58 -5.66
CA ASN A 72 4.92 11.29 -4.54
C ASN A 72 5.84 10.40 -3.69
N ASP A 73 5.47 9.13 -3.46
CA ASP A 73 6.31 8.18 -2.72
C ASP A 73 7.62 7.84 -3.46
N ILE A 74 7.56 7.77 -4.79
CA ILE A 74 8.72 7.55 -5.66
C ILE A 74 9.66 8.75 -5.54
N ASN A 75 9.11 9.96 -5.65
CA ASN A 75 9.88 11.20 -5.55
C ASN A 75 10.58 11.33 -4.18
N TYR A 76 9.91 10.93 -3.11
CA TYR A 76 10.51 10.85 -1.78
C TYR A 76 11.73 9.92 -1.76
N ASN A 77 11.63 8.72 -2.32
CA ASN A 77 12.75 7.78 -2.36
C ASN A 77 13.92 8.26 -3.23
N VAL A 78 13.63 8.94 -4.35
CA VAL A 78 14.67 9.56 -5.20
C VAL A 78 15.39 10.68 -4.45
N ALA A 79 14.67 11.49 -3.68
CA ALA A 79 15.23 12.60 -2.91
C ALA A 79 16.20 12.15 -1.80
N LEU A 80 16.19 10.87 -1.41
CA LEU A 80 17.19 10.30 -0.48
C LEU A 80 18.60 10.20 -1.10
N GLY A 81 18.77 10.56 -2.37
CA GLY A 81 20.06 10.56 -3.07
C GLY A 81 20.43 9.20 -3.68
N PRO A 82 21.63 9.03 -4.25
CA PRO A 82 22.01 7.80 -4.91
C PRO A 82 22.22 6.62 -3.94
N PHE A 83 22.10 5.39 -4.43
CA PHE A 83 22.42 4.16 -3.69
C PHE A 83 23.06 3.12 -4.60
N LYS A 84 23.95 2.31 -4.04
CA LYS A 84 24.60 1.22 -4.77
C LYS A 84 23.69 -0.01 -4.83
N LEU A 85 23.58 -0.61 -6.02
CA LEU A 85 22.98 -1.92 -6.21
C LEU A 85 24.07 -2.98 -6.34
N THR A 86 24.09 -3.93 -5.42
CA THR A 86 24.98 -5.09 -5.45
C THR A 86 24.28 -6.29 -6.09
N LEU A 87 25.06 -7.24 -6.61
CA LEU A 87 24.55 -8.55 -7.05
C LEU A 87 23.78 -9.22 -5.91
N GLY A 88 22.59 -9.74 -6.24
CA GLY A 88 21.74 -10.45 -5.28
C GLY A 88 22.35 -11.79 -4.90
N GLY A 89 22.46 -12.07 -3.60
CA GLY A 89 22.78 -13.41 -3.10
C GLY A 89 21.58 -14.37 -3.22
N SER A 90 21.76 -15.63 -2.84
CA SER A 90 20.72 -16.68 -2.87
C SER A 90 19.43 -16.34 -2.10
N LEU A 91 19.55 -15.51 -1.07
CA LEU A 91 18.44 -15.02 -0.24
C LEU A 91 17.92 -13.63 -0.67
N GLY A 92 18.57 -13.00 -1.65
CA GLY A 92 18.27 -11.64 -2.07
C GLY A 92 17.02 -11.51 -2.95
N PRO A 93 16.57 -10.27 -3.19
CA PRO A 93 15.47 -9.97 -4.10
C PRO A 93 15.77 -10.46 -5.53
N LEU A 94 14.72 -10.69 -6.32
CA LEU A 94 14.86 -11.01 -7.73
C LEU A 94 15.49 -9.81 -8.45
N GLN A 95 16.52 -10.04 -9.27
CA GLN A 95 17.09 -9.00 -10.11
C GLN A 95 16.64 -9.18 -11.56
N VAL A 96 16.28 -8.07 -12.20
CA VAL A 96 15.88 -8.05 -13.60
C VAL A 96 16.54 -6.89 -14.32
N ARG A 97 16.76 -7.03 -15.62
CA ARG A 97 17.34 -6.00 -16.47
C ARG A 97 16.30 -5.52 -17.47
N ILE A 98 16.17 -4.21 -17.61
CA ILE A 98 15.49 -3.58 -18.74
C ILE A 98 16.58 -3.14 -19.71
N LYS A 99 16.51 -3.61 -20.96
CA LYS A 99 17.44 -3.22 -22.02
C LYS A 99 16.68 -3.08 -23.35
N ASN A 100 16.74 -1.89 -23.94
CA ASN A 100 16.13 -1.57 -25.24
C ASN A 100 14.63 -1.93 -25.31
N GLY A 101 13.88 -1.57 -24.27
CA GLY A 101 12.44 -1.85 -24.20
C GLY A 101 12.09 -3.33 -23.99
N ARG A 102 13.02 -4.16 -23.49
CA ARG A 102 12.80 -5.58 -23.21
C ARG A 102 13.19 -5.93 -21.79
N LEU A 103 12.45 -6.87 -21.20
CA LEU A 103 12.66 -7.39 -19.84
C LEU A 103 13.48 -8.67 -19.89
N TYR A 104 14.51 -8.74 -19.06
CA TYR A 104 15.36 -9.90 -18.89
C TYR A 104 15.46 -10.28 -17.42
N ILE A 105 15.40 -11.57 -17.12
CA ILE A 105 15.44 -12.11 -15.77
C ILE A 105 16.83 -12.60 -15.46
N ALA A 106 17.40 -12.15 -14.33
CA ALA A 106 18.67 -12.68 -13.85
C ALA A 106 18.44 -14.05 -13.18
N PRO A 107 19.13 -15.12 -13.61
CA PRO A 107 19.02 -16.41 -12.96
C PRO A 107 19.61 -16.32 -11.55
N ARG A 108 18.91 -16.90 -10.56
CA ARG A 108 19.40 -17.00 -9.18
C ARG A 108 20.05 -18.36 -8.95
N LYS A 109 21.36 -18.40 -8.79
CA LYS A 109 22.06 -19.63 -8.34
C LYS A 109 21.71 -19.88 -6.87
N ASP A 110 21.39 -21.12 -6.54
CA ASP A 110 21.13 -21.59 -5.17
C ASP A 110 19.99 -20.84 -4.45
N ALA A 111 19.05 -20.31 -5.22
CA ALA A 111 17.92 -19.58 -4.70
C ALA A 111 17.05 -20.50 -3.82
N VAL A 112 16.73 -20.03 -2.61
CA VAL A 112 15.74 -20.73 -1.78
C VAL A 112 14.42 -20.80 -2.55
N ALA A 113 13.89 -22.02 -2.67
CA ALA A 113 12.61 -22.28 -3.31
C ALA A 113 11.54 -21.34 -2.74
N LEU A 114 10.88 -20.61 -3.62
CA LEU A 114 9.74 -19.79 -3.26
C LEU A 114 8.53 -20.70 -3.07
N SER A 115 7.60 -20.32 -2.19
CA SER A 115 6.30 -21.02 -2.15
C SER A 115 5.54 -20.75 -3.44
N SER A 116 4.56 -21.59 -3.75
CA SER A 116 3.69 -21.42 -4.93
C SER A 116 3.07 -20.02 -4.97
N GLU A 117 2.62 -19.49 -3.83
CA GLU A 117 2.02 -18.15 -3.74
C GLU A 117 3.04 -17.05 -4.05
N LEU A 118 4.29 -17.21 -3.62
CA LEU A 118 5.35 -16.24 -3.93
C LEU A 118 5.80 -16.33 -5.39
N LEU A 119 5.76 -17.52 -6.01
CA LEU A 119 5.99 -17.68 -7.45
C LEU A 119 4.88 -17.01 -8.27
N GLU A 120 3.62 -17.16 -7.86
CA GLU A 120 2.47 -16.47 -8.46
C GLU A 120 2.59 -14.95 -8.33
N ALA A 121 2.95 -14.45 -7.14
CA ALA A 121 3.17 -13.02 -6.91
C ALA A 121 4.36 -12.48 -7.74
N GLN A 122 5.43 -13.26 -7.89
CA GLN A 122 6.57 -12.92 -8.75
C GLN A 122 6.14 -12.82 -10.21
N SER A 123 5.44 -13.83 -10.72
CA SER A 123 4.94 -13.85 -12.10
C SER A 123 4.00 -12.67 -12.36
N ALA A 124 3.08 -12.41 -11.44
CA ALA A 124 2.18 -11.26 -11.51
C ALA A 124 2.95 -9.93 -11.58
N ALA A 125 3.93 -9.69 -10.71
CA ALA A 125 4.73 -8.46 -10.75
C ALA A 125 5.50 -8.31 -12.08
N LEU A 126 6.09 -9.39 -12.60
CA LEU A 126 6.80 -9.38 -13.88
C LEU A 126 5.86 -9.11 -15.05
N HIS A 127 4.65 -9.67 -15.05
CA HIS A 127 3.62 -9.34 -16.04
C HIS A 127 3.21 -7.86 -16.01
N GLN A 128 3.10 -7.26 -14.82
CA GLN A 128 2.79 -5.83 -14.72
C GLN A 128 3.93 -4.95 -15.25
N ILE A 129 5.19 -5.30 -14.95
CA ILE A 129 6.38 -4.62 -15.47
C ILE A 129 6.44 -4.74 -16.99
N ASP A 130 6.28 -5.95 -17.53
CA ASP A 130 6.27 -6.19 -18.97
C ASP A 130 5.16 -5.40 -19.66
N ARG A 131 3.92 -5.43 -19.13
CA ARG A 131 2.81 -4.58 -19.60
C ARG A 131 3.24 -3.11 -19.63
N ALA A 132 3.84 -2.60 -18.56
CA ALA A 132 4.26 -1.20 -18.47
C ALA A 132 5.32 -0.84 -19.53
N ILE A 133 6.25 -1.76 -19.83
CA ILE A 133 7.29 -1.61 -20.85
C ILE A 133 6.68 -1.62 -22.26
N ILE A 134 5.97 -2.68 -22.64
CA ILE A 134 5.52 -2.88 -24.03
C ILE A 134 4.41 -1.91 -24.46
N THR A 135 3.67 -1.35 -23.50
CA THR A 135 2.64 -0.35 -23.78
C THR A 135 3.15 1.09 -23.63
N SER A 136 4.42 1.29 -23.25
CA SER A 136 4.99 2.61 -23.06
C SER A 136 5.09 3.37 -24.40
N PRO A 137 4.60 4.61 -24.49
CA PRO A 137 4.78 5.42 -25.70
C PRO A 137 6.23 5.87 -25.91
N GLU A 138 7.06 5.76 -24.87
CA GLU A 138 8.48 6.12 -24.88
C GLU A 138 9.33 4.94 -24.38
N LEU A 139 10.57 4.86 -24.85
CA LEU A 139 11.52 3.88 -24.31
C LEU A 139 11.81 4.18 -22.83
N LEU A 140 11.59 3.18 -21.98
CA LEU A 140 12.00 3.24 -20.57
C LEU A 140 13.53 3.10 -20.46
N PRO A 141 14.16 3.70 -19.44
CA PRO A 141 15.61 3.68 -19.29
C PRO A 141 16.15 2.25 -19.14
N ASN A 142 17.32 2.02 -19.73
CA ASN A 142 18.09 0.81 -19.47
C ASN A 142 18.55 0.81 -18.01
N THR A 143 18.24 -0.24 -17.26
CA THR A 143 18.55 -0.32 -15.83
C THR A 143 18.52 -1.77 -15.34
N ILE A 144 19.05 -1.99 -14.14
CA ILE A 144 18.85 -3.21 -13.36
C ILE A 144 17.95 -2.86 -12.17
N LEU A 145 16.91 -3.66 -11.98
CA LEU A 145 15.94 -3.53 -10.90
C LEU A 145 16.15 -4.65 -9.89
N SER A 146 15.85 -4.35 -8.63
CA SER A 146 15.83 -5.32 -7.52
C SER A 146 14.39 -5.40 -7.01
N ILE A 147 13.77 -6.57 -7.07
CA ILE A 147 12.34 -6.78 -6.81
C ILE A 147 12.17 -7.75 -5.65
N ASN A 148 11.67 -7.25 -4.53
CA ASN A 148 11.36 -8.05 -3.35
C ASN A 148 9.88 -8.45 -3.36
N ILE A 149 9.62 -9.72 -3.65
CA ILE A 149 8.27 -10.31 -3.71
C ILE A 149 7.75 -10.73 -2.32
N ARG A 150 8.59 -10.71 -1.29
CA ARG A 150 8.18 -11.06 0.07
C ARG A 150 7.43 -9.91 0.74
N ASP A 151 6.58 -10.26 1.70
CA ASP A 151 5.82 -9.28 2.50
C ASP A 151 6.70 -8.32 3.28
N GLN A 152 7.82 -8.83 3.82
CA GLN A 152 8.80 -8.02 4.54
C GLN A 152 9.73 -7.34 3.54
N PRO A 153 9.86 -6.00 3.56
CA PRO A 153 10.83 -5.30 2.75
C PRO A 153 12.26 -5.77 3.06
N PHE A 154 13.09 -5.87 2.02
CA PHE A 154 14.46 -6.34 2.16
C PHE A 154 15.40 -5.60 1.21
N GLY A 155 16.45 -4.99 1.78
CA GLY A 155 17.45 -4.24 1.04
C GLY A 155 16.88 -3.03 0.29
N ALA A 156 17.71 -2.42 -0.57
CA ALA A 156 17.24 -1.44 -1.53
C ALA A 156 16.59 -2.16 -2.72
N ALA A 157 15.27 -2.22 -2.71
CA ALA A 157 14.46 -2.94 -3.70
C ALA A 157 13.09 -2.29 -3.89
N PHE A 158 12.42 -2.69 -4.97
CA PHE A 158 10.97 -2.57 -5.09
C PHE A 158 10.32 -3.49 -4.05
N SER A 159 9.36 -2.98 -3.28
CA SER A 159 8.69 -3.72 -2.22
C SER A 159 7.21 -3.38 -2.18
N TYR A 160 6.36 -4.32 -1.77
CA TYR A 160 4.92 -4.07 -1.65
C TYR A 160 4.55 -3.11 -0.51
N ALA A 161 5.39 -3.07 0.53
CA ALA A 161 5.21 -2.15 1.63
C ALA A 161 6.53 -1.64 2.23
N ARG A 162 6.39 -0.54 2.97
CA ARG A 162 7.43 0.12 3.76
C ARG A 162 6.83 0.56 5.09
N PRO A 163 7.56 0.46 6.21
CA PRO A 163 7.10 1.05 7.46
C PRO A 163 6.90 2.55 7.37
N ALA A 164 5.78 3.05 7.91
CA ALA A 164 5.49 4.48 7.98
C ALA A 164 6.35 5.19 9.04
N TYR A 165 6.81 4.46 10.06
CA TYR A 165 7.65 4.91 11.17
C TYR A 165 8.44 3.72 11.73
N ALA A 166 9.37 3.96 12.66
CA ALA A 166 10.14 2.90 13.30
C ALA A 166 9.27 2.06 14.26
N ALA A 167 9.42 0.73 14.22
CA ALA A 167 8.67 -0.17 15.10
C ALA A 167 9.01 0.09 16.59
N PRO A 168 8.01 0.08 17.50
CA PRO A 168 8.23 0.31 18.93
C PRO A 168 9.17 -0.72 19.58
N SER A 169 9.18 -1.95 19.05
CA SER A 169 10.00 -3.04 19.54
C SER A 169 10.47 -3.92 18.38
N ALA A 170 11.55 -3.57 17.69
CA ALA A 170 12.15 -4.54 16.77
C ALA A 170 13.65 -4.38 16.55
N ASN A 171 14.34 -5.52 16.73
CA ASN A 171 15.60 -5.90 16.10
C ASN A 171 15.48 -6.04 14.56
N THR A 172 14.51 -5.37 13.92
CA THR A 172 14.35 -5.37 12.47
C THR A 172 15.32 -4.34 11.92
N PRO A 173 16.25 -4.71 11.01
CA PRO A 173 17.16 -3.75 10.40
C PRO A 173 16.34 -2.59 9.80
N PRO A 174 16.75 -1.33 10.01
CA PRO A 174 16.06 -0.20 9.42
C PRO A 174 16.00 -0.40 7.89
N VAL A 175 14.78 -0.36 7.34
CA VAL A 175 14.57 -0.33 5.89
C VAL A 175 15.01 1.05 5.43
N THR A 176 16.28 1.18 5.03
CA THR A 176 16.86 2.47 4.63
C THR A 176 16.29 2.98 3.33
N ARG A 177 15.82 2.08 2.46
CA ARG A 177 15.19 2.43 1.18
C ARG A 177 14.32 1.30 0.64
N ALA A 178 13.03 1.57 0.48
CA ALA A 178 12.10 0.67 -0.18
C ALA A 178 11.23 1.51 -1.13
N PHE A 179 11.34 1.22 -2.42
CA PHE A 179 10.49 1.83 -3.44
C PHE A 179 9.19 1.04 -3.49
N LEU A 180 8.07 1.68 -3.15
CA LEU A 180 6.79 0.99 -3.13
C LEU A 180 6.38 0.62 -4.55
N MET A 181 6.02 -0.64 -4.78
CA MET A 181 5.49 -1.12 -6.06
C MET A 181 3.99 -1.47 -5.96
N PRO A 182 3.24 -1.40 -7.08
CA PRO A 182 1.88 -1.91 -7.14
C PRO A 182 1.79 -3.37 -6.68
N HIS A 183 0.72 -3.71 -5.98
CA HIS A 183 0.52 -5.05 -5.45
C HIS A 183 0.30 -6.08 -6.58
N PHE A 184 0.75 -7.32 -6.40
CA PHE A 184 0.59 -8.38 -7.42
C PHE A 184 -0.88 -8.59 -7.85
N SER A 185 -1.84 -8.30 -6.96
CA SER A 185 -3.27 -8.46 -7.22
C SER A 185 -3.83 -7.55 -8.32
N PHE A 186 -3.11 -6.49 -8.72
CA PHE A 186 -3.48 -5.72 -9.92
C PHE A 186 -3.45 -6.58 -11.19
N TRP A 187 -2.57 -7.59 -11.22
CA TRP A 187 -2.62 -8.66 -12.21
C TRP A 187 -3.58 -9.77 -11.78
N SER A 188 -3.25 -10.50 -10.71
CA SER A 188 -4.08 -11.59 -10.20
C SER A 188 -3.69 -11.97 -8.77
N TRP A 189 -4.69 -12.31 -7.95
CA TRP A 189 -4.51 -13.08 -6.73
C TRP A 189 -5.43 -14.30 -6.82
N PRO A 190 -4.93 -15.49 -7.19
CA PRO A 190 -5.75 -16.63 -7.62
C PRO A 190 -6.43 -17.39 -6.46
N LEU A 191 -6.89 -16.65 -5.44
CA LEU A 191 -7.81 -17.16 -4.43
C LEU A 191 -9.25 -17.11 -4.97
N PRO A 192 -10.07 -18.16 -4.74
CA PRO A 192 -11.45 -18.23 -5.25
C PRO A 192 -12.32 -17.02 -4.90
N PHE A 193 -12.07 -16.40 -3.74
CA PHE A 193 -12.83 -15.26 -3.22
C PHE A 193 -12.19 -13.89 -3.51
N ILE A 194 -11.09 -13.81 -4.29
CA ILE A 194 -10.44 -12.54 -4.66
C ILE A 194 -10.32 -12.40 -6.18
N GLY A 195 -9.55 -13.25 -6.85
CA GLY A 195 -9.27 -13.17 -8.28
C GLY A 195 -8.44 -11.95 -8.70
N SER A 196 -8.61 -11.49 -9.93
CA SER A 196 -7.94 -10.29 -10.45
C SER A 196 -8.62 -9.00 -10.02
N MET A 197 -7.85 -7.91 -9.99
CA MET A 197 -8.38 -6.56 -9.75
C MET A 197 -9.48 -6.18 -10.74
N SER A 198 -9.31 -6.48 -12.04
CA SER A 198 -10.30 -6.15 -13.06
C SER A 198 -11.64 -6.87 -12.84
N ARG A 199 -11.61 -8.15 -12.49
CA ARG A 199 -12.80 -8.93 -12.12
C ARG A 199 -13.47 -8.35 -10.87
N ALA A 200 -12.68 -8.07 -9.83
CA ALA A 200 -13.18 -7.51 -8.58
C ALA A 200 -13.79 -6.12 -8.76
N ALA A 201 -13.19 -5.26 -9.59
CA ALA A 201 -13.72 -3.94 -9.91
C ALA A 201 -15.08 -4.04 -10.61
N ALA A 202 -15.22 -4.92 -11.62
CA ALA A 202 -16.48 -5.11 -12.32
C ALA A 202 -17.60 -5.63 -11.39
N ALA A 203 -17.29 -6.59 -10.53
CA ALA A 203 -18.24 -7.15 -9.56
C ALA A 203 -18.62 -6.12 -8.48
N THR A 204 -17.65 -5.35 -7.99
CA THR A 204 -17.86 -4.24 -7.05
C THR A 204 -18.79 -3.18 -7.66
N ASP A 205 -18.55 -2.79 -8.92
CA ASP A 205 -19.39 -1.80 -9.60
C ASP A 205 -20.83 -2.28 -9.77
N ALA A 206 -21.07 -3.57 -9.96
CA ALA A 206 -22.42 -4.13 -9.98
C ALA A 206 -23.12 -3.96 -8.63
N ILE A 207 -22.45 -4.33 -7.53
CA ILE A 207 -22.99 -4.17 -6.17
C ILE A 207 -23.25 -2.69 -5.86
N GLU A 208 -22.34 -1.79 -6.20
CA GLU A 208 -22.48 -0.36 -5.91
C GLU A 208 -23.60 0.33 -6.70
N ARG A 209 -23.96 -0.18 -7.89
CA ARG A 209 -25.14 0.28 -8.64
C ARG A 209 -26.44 -0.20 -8.00
N GLU A 210 -26.47 -1.40 -7.45
CA GLU A 210 -27.67 -2.02 -6.90
C GLU A 210 -27.92 -1.64 -5.44
N VAL A 211 -26.87 -1.48 -4.65
CA VAL A 211 -26.94 -1.29 -3.19
C VAL A 211 -26.44 0.11 -2.82
N PRO A 212 -27.30 1.15 -2.84
CA PRO A 212 -26.92 2.47 -2.35
C PRO A 212 -26.54 2.42 -0.88
N PHE A 213 -25.74 3.40 -0.43
CA PHE A 213 -25.19 3.44 0.93
C PHE A 213 -26.25 3.27 2.02
N THR A 214 -27.42 3.89 1.87
CA THR A 214 -28.55 3.81 2.81
C THR A 214 -29.15 2.41 2.95
N ARG A 215 -28.94 1.51 1.98
CA ARG A 215 -29.41 0.12 1.99
C ARG A 215 -28.31 -0.89 2.33
N LYS A 216 -27.07 -0.45 2.54
CA LYS A 216 -25.98 -1.33 2.98
C LYS A 216 -26.22 -1.82 4.41
N ILE A 217 -25.68 -3.00 4.72
CA ILE A 217 -25.78 -3.62 6.04
C ILE A 217 -25.09 -2.72 7.07
N PRO A 218 -25.80 -2.26 8.13
CA PRO A 218 -25.26 -1.33 9.13
C PRO A 218 -24.40 -2.06 10.16
N LYS A 219 -23.38 -2.78 9.70
CA LYS A 219 -22.42 -3.51 10.52
C LYS A 219 -21.00 -3.27 10.04
N VAL A 220 -20.05 -3.35 10.96
CA VAL A 220 -18.64 -3.54 10.60
C VAL A 220 -18.43 -4.95 10.09
N VAL A 221 -17.69 -5.11 9.00
CA VAL A 221 -17.35 -6.43 8.46
C VAL A 221 -15.85 -6.69 8.48
N TRP A 222 -15.47 -7.91 8.83
CA TRP A 222 -14.11 -8.41 8.70
C TRP A 222 -14.08 -9.93 8.55
N ARG A 223 -13.20 -10.41 7.66
CA ARG A 223 -12.73 -11.80 7.61
C ARG A 223 -11.21 -11.79 7.61
N GLY A 224 -10.52 -12.73 8.22
CA GLY A 224 -9.06 -12.82 8.07
C GLY A 224 -8.39 -13.80 9.03
N THR A 225 -7.12 -14.10 8.76
CA THR A 225 -6.33 -15.01 9.60
C THR A 225 -6.05 -14.36 10.95
N ARG A 226 -6.53 -14.99 12.03
CA ARG A 226 -6.39 -14.47 13.40
C ARG A 226 -4.92 -14.36 13.85
N SER A 227 -4.09 -15.34 13.51
CA SER A 227 -2.72 -15.51 14.04
C SER A 227 -1.68 -14.60 13.40
N TRP A 228 -2.03 -13.84 12.36
CA TRP A 228 -1.11 -12.87 11.77
C TRP A 228 -1.10 -11.58 12.58
N SER A 229 0.09 -11.15 12.95
CA SER A 229 0.31 -9.95 13.75
C SER A 229 1.45 -9.11 13.19
N SER A 230 1.29 -7.80 13.29
CA SER A 230 2.30 -6.83 12.89
C SER A 230 3.19 -6.49 14.09
N SER A 231 4.47 -6.16 13.84
CA SER A 231 5.36 -5.65 14.89
C SER A 231 4.89 -4.32 15.50
N TYR A 232 4.02 -3.58 14.80
CA TYR A 232 3.45 -2.32 15.26
C TYR A 232 2.22 -2.52 16.14
N HIS A 233 1.40 -3.52 15.83
CA HIS A 233 0.15 -3.82 16.53
C HIS A 233 -0.02 -5.34 16.73
N PRO A 234 0.72 -5.95 17.67
CA PRO A 234 0.86 -7.39 17.76
C PRO A 234 -0.43 -8.13 18.12
N ARG A 235 -1.39 -7.45 18.78
CA ARG A 235 -2.69 -8.03 19.15
C ARG A 235 -3.87 -7.51 18.33
N GLN A 236 -3.62 -6.72 17.28
CA GLN A 236 -4.68 -6.00 16.55
C GLN A 236 -5.87 -6.88 16.17
N ARG A 237 -5.61 -8.03 15.54
CA ARG A 237 -6.69 -8.92 15.07
C ARG A 237 -7.37 -9.66 16.22
N GLU A 238 -6.62 -10.02 17.26
CA GLU A 238 -7.18 -10.68 18.45
C GLU A 238 -8.07 -9.73 19.25
N ASP A 239 -7.63 -8.49 19.43
CA ASP A 239 -8.38 -7.44 20.10
C ASP A 239 -9.65 -7.07 19.32
N LEU A 240 -9.58 -7.00 17.98
CA LEU A 240 -10.76 -6.81 17.13
C LEU A 240 -11.81 -7.90 17.38
N ILE A 241 -11.41 -9.18 17.25
CA ILE A 241 -12.31 -10.33 17.46
C ILE A 241 -12.90 -10.32 18.88
N ARG A 242 -12.10 -9.95 19.88
CA ARG A 242 -12.52 -9.86 21.28
C ARG A 242 -13.57 -8.77 21.49
N VAL A 243 -13.32 -7.56 20.98
CA VAL A 243 -14.20 -6.40 21.14
C VAL A 243 -15.53 -6.58 20.39
N THR A 244 -15.52 -7.26 19.24
CA THR A 244 -16.73 -7.47 18.44
C THR A 244 -17.52 -8.73 18.79
N LYS A 245 -17.06 -9.54 19.76
CA LYS A 245 -17.69 -10.83 20.07
C LYS A 245 -19.13 -10.66 20.54
N GLY A 246 -20.08 -11.22 19.78
CA GLY A 246 -21.51 -11.16 20.09
C GLY A 246 -22.13 -9.77 19.89
N ALA A 247 -21.39 -8.81 19.33
CA ALA A 247 -21.89 -7.46 19.10
C ALA A 247 -22.87 -7.45 17.92
N PRO A 248 -24.10 -6.93 18.08
CA PRO A 248 -25.09 -6.91 16.98
C PRO A 248 -24.67 -6.00 15.82
N TRP A 249 -23.80 -5.02 16.08
CA TRP A 249 -23.24 -4.07 15.10
C TRP A 249 -22.01 -4.60 14.35
N ALA A 250 -21.60 -5.85 14.58
CA ALA A 250 -20.41 -6.43 13.95
C ALA A 250 -20.70 -7.78 13.27
N ASP A 251 -20.16 -7.95 12.06
CA ASP A 251 -19.94 -9.24 11.40
C ASP A 251 -18.43 -9.45 11.20
N VAL A 252 -17.76 -9.79 12.30
CA VAL A 252 -16.31 -10.00 12.36
C VAL A 252 -16.04 -11.45 12.71
N GLN A 253 -15.35 -12.15 11.82
CA GLN A 253 -15.05 -13.58 12.00
C GLN A 253 -13.63 -13.91 11.54
N PRO A 254 -12.87 -14.75 12.29
CA PRO A 254 -11.67 -15.36 11.77
C PRO A 254 -11.99 -16.17 10.50
N LEU A 255 -11.15 -16.07 9.48
CA LEU A 255 -11.31 -16.85 8.26
C LEU A 255 -10.98 -18.33 8.56
N THR A 256 -11.92 -19.24 8.28
CA THR A 256 -11.70 -20.68 8.41
C THR A 256 -10.90 -21.21 7.21
N GLY A 257 -10.07 -22.23 7.44
CA GLY A 257 -9.37 -22.93 6.34
C GLY A 257 -8.29 -22.13 5.59
N TYR A 258 -7.92 -20.93 6.07
CA TYR A 258 -6.90 -20.09 5.44
C TYR A 258 -5.87 -19.57 6.47
N GLY A 259 -4.68 -20.15 6.43
CA GLY A 259 -3.56 -19.84 7.32
C GLY A 259 -2.43 -20.87 7.18
N PRO A 260 -1.35 -20.77 7.97
CA PRO A 260 -0.26 -21.74 7.94
C PRO A 260 -0.80 -23.14 8.23
N VAL A 261 -0.57 -24.07 7.31
CA VAL A 261 -0.97 -25.48 7.46
C VAL A 261 -0.14 -26.10 8.58
N THR A 262 -0.79 -26.54 9.66
CA THR A 262 -0.13 -27.26 10.77
C THR A 262 -0.07 -28.78 10.56
N HIS A 263 -0.65 -29.31 9.48
CA HIS A 263 -0.60 -30.72 9.13
C HIS A 263 0.29 -30.97 7.91
N LYS A 264 1.43 -31.63 8.14
CA LYS A 264 2.14 -32.34 7.06
C LYS A 264 1.20 -33.45 6.58
N THR A 265 0.68 -33.34 5.37
CA THR A 265 0.15 -34.51 4.67
C THR A 265 1.32 -35.30 4.09
N ASP A 266 1.29 -36.63 4.24
CA ASP A 266 2.31 -37.55 3.70
C ASP A 266 2.36 -37.59 2.16
N THR A 267 1.43 -36.90 1.50
CA THR A 267 1.49 -36.60 0.07
C THR A 267 2.26 -35.30 -0.11
N GLY A 268 3.42 -35.34 -0.75
CA GLY A 268 4.29 -34.18 -1.04
C GLY A 268 3.68 -33.07 -1.91
N ASP A 269 2.35 -32.93 -1.94
CA ASP A 269 1.61 -31.82 -2.51
C ASP A 269 1.53 -30.71 -1.46
N SER A 270 2.41 -29.71 -1.61
CA SER A 270 2.54 -28.55 -0.71
C SER A 270 1.51 -27.45 -1.02
N ARG A 271 0.39 -27.79 -1.65
CA ARG A 271 -0.72 -26.85 -1.80
C ARG A 271 -1.38 -26.69 -0.42
N PRO A 272 -1.63 -25.45 0.04
CA PRO A 272 -2.41 -25.27 1.25
C PRO A 272 -3.74 -26.01 1.08
N HIS A 273 -3.99 -26.97 1.98
CA HIS A 273 -5.26 -27.67 2.06
C HIS A 273 -6.37 -26.61 2.18
N ARG A 274 -7.14 -26.43 1.10
CA ARG A 274 -8.34 -25.59 1.04
C ARG A 274 -9.46 -26.28 1.83
N GLU A 275 -9.26 -26.47 3.12
CA GLU A 275 -10.36 -26.87 4.01
C GLU A 275 -11.38 -25.74 4.10
N ASP A 276 -12.63 -26.12 4.29
CA ASP A 276 -13.86 -25.33 4.24
C ASP A 276 -13.70 -23.82 4.58
N THR A 277 -13.54 -22.98 3.55
CA THR A 277 -13.62 -21.51 3.65
C THR A 277 -15.09 -21.07 3.69
N SER A 278 -15.96 -21.79 4.40
CA SER A 278 -17.41 -21.56 4.41
C SER A 278 -17.81 -20.16 4.84
N ASN A 279 -16.98 -19.50 5.66
CA ASN A 279 -17.24 -18.13 6.10
C ASN A 279 -16.49 -17.06 5.30
N ALA A 280 -15.77 -17.42 4.24
CA ALA A 280 -15.17 -16.46 3.33
C ALA A 280 -16.25 -15.63 2.64
N LEU A 281 -15.99 -14.33 2.50
CA LEU A 281 -16.78 -13.46 1.64
C LEU A 281 -16.01 -13.25 0.34
N MET A 282 -16.74 -13.21 -0.79
CA MET A 282 -16.17 -12.66 -2.01
C MET A 282 -15.69 -11.24 -1.73
N ILE A 283 -14.56 -10.83 -2.30
CA ILE A 283 -13.96 -9.54 -1.99
C ILE A 283 -14.90 -8.35 -2.28
N GLU A 284 -15.76 -8.47 -3.30
CA GLU A 284 -16.81 -7.50 -3.62
C GLU A 284 -17.98 -7.50 -2.63
N ASP A 285 -18.27 -8.60 -1.93
CA ASP A 285 -19.39 -8.68 -0.99
C ASP A 285 -19.15 -7.84 0.28
N PHE A 286 -17.89 -7.49 0.57
CA PHE A 286 -17.59 -6.47 1.57
C PHE A 286 -18.28 -5.14 1.26
N CYS A 287 -18.51 -4.81 -0.01
CA CYS A 287 -19.20 -3.61 -0.44
C CYS A 287 -20.69 -3.60 -0.09
N ARG A 288 -21.26 -4.71 0.40
CA ARG A 288 -22.64 -4.74 0.92
C ARG A 288 -22.77 -4.14 2.31
N TYR A 289 -21.66 -3.91 3.01
CA TYR A 289 -21.61 -3.36 4.36
C TYR A 289 -21.32 -1.87 4.36
N LYS A 290 -21.89 -1.13 5.31
CA LYS A 290 -21.59 0.30 5.49
C LYS A 290 -20.14 0.53 5.94
N TYR A 291 -19.61 -0.38 6.78
CA TYR A 291 -18.33 -0.20 7.46
C TYR A 291 -17.42 -1.40 7.20
N ILE A 292 -16.23 -1.16 6.66
CA ILE A 292 -15.24 -2.22 6.39
C ILE A 292 -14.05 -2.02 7.32
N ILE A 293 -13.68 -3.06 8.07
CA ILE A 293 -12.47 -3.03 8.89
C ILE A 293 -11.26 -3.39 8.03
N TYR A 294 -10.25 -2.53 8.04
CA TYR A 294 -8.91 -2.86 7.54
C TYR A 294 -7.97 -3.16 8.70
N THR A 295 -7.35 -4.33 8.65
CA THR A 295 -6.28 -4.73 9.56
C THR A 295 -5.03 -5.10 8.76
N GLU A 296 -3.89 -4.75 9.33
CA GLU A 296 -2.60 -5.19 8.85
C GLU A 296 -2.38 -6.67 9.18
N GLY A 297 -1.44 -7.30 8.48
CA GLY A 297 -1.05 -8.69 8.68
C GLY A 297 0.31 -8.78 9.35
N VAL A 298 1.19 -9.58 8.77
CA VAL A 298 2.62 -9.55 9.11
C VAL A 298 3.21 -8.17 8.78
N THR A 299 2.86 -7.65 7.60
CA THR A 299 3.11 -6.26 7.18
C THR A 299 1.78 -5.60 6.78
N TYR A 300 1.63 -5.22 5.51
CA TYR A 300 0.37 -4.69 4.96
C TYR A 300 -0.65 -5.83 4.77
N SER A 301 -1.89 -5.48 4.42
CA SER A 301 -2.82 -6.45 3.81
C SER A 301 -3.17 -6.02 2.39
N GLY A 302 -2.89 -6.90 1.42
CA GLY A 302 -3.25 -6.70 0.00
C GLY A 302 -4.75 -6.61 -0.28
N ARG A 303 -5.62 -6.53 0.74
CA ARG A 303 -7.05 -6.26 0.59
C ARG A 303 -7.40 -4.78 0.61
N LEU A 304 -6.49 -3.92 1.06
CA LEU A 304 -6.73 -2.48 1.20
C LEU A 304 -7.30 -1.89 -0.10
N GLN A 305 -6.63 -2.14 -1.21
CA GLN A 305 -7.02 -1.61 -2.51
C GLN A 305 -8.42 -2.11 -2.95
N PHE A 306 -8.82 -3.32 -2.56
CA PHE A 306 -10.17 -3.80 -2.88
C PHE A 306 -11.24 -3.16 -2.00
N HIS A 307 -10.98 -3.04 -0.69
CA HIS A 307 -11.89 -2.36 0.23
C HIS A 307 -12.08 -0.88 -0.15
N GLN A 308 -11.03 -0.24 -0.67
CA GLN A 308 -11.07 1.14 -1.17
C GLN A 308 -11.94 1.33 -2.42
N MET A 309 -12.30 0.26 -3.13
CA MET A 309 -13.27 0.33 -4.23
C MET A 309 -14.71 0.45 -3.74
N CYS A 310 -15.03 -0.01 -2.54
CA CYS A 310 -16.40 0.07 -2.02
C CYS A 310 -16.78 1.51 -1.63
N LYS A 311 -18.03 1.89 -1.87
CA LYS A 311 -18.69 3.05 -1.23
C LYS A 311 -19.06 2.66 0.20
N SER A 312 -18.06 2.33 1.00
CA SER A 312 -18.16 1.96 2.41
C SER A 312 -17.14 2.76 3.21
N VAL A 313 -17.43 3.05 4.47
CA VAL A 313 -16.47 3.72 5.36
C VAL A 313 -15.40 2.70 5.75
N LEU A 314 -14.16 3.00 5.40
CA LEU A 314 -13.01 2.21 5.84
C LEU A 314 -12.62 2.64 7.26
N LEU A 315 -12.60 1.68 8.18
CA LEU A 315 -12.18 1.84 9.57
C LEU A 315 -10.88 1.07 9.78
N SER A 316 -9.85 1.71 10.34
CA SER A 316 -8.57 1.05 10.60
C SER A 316 -7.81 1.75 11.72
N PRO A 317 -6.90 1.10 12.46
CA PRO A 317 -5.86 1.81 13.17
C PRO A 317 -5.00 2.65 12.20
N PRO A 318 -4.19 3.59 12.69
CA PRO A 318 -3.21 4.26 11.84
C PRO A 318 -2.39 3.25 11.06
N ILE A 319 -2.36 3.41 9.73
CA ILE A 319 -1.66 2.47 8.85
C ILE A 319 -0.15 2.58 9.12
N ALA A 320 0.46 1.49 9.57
CA ALA A 320 1.88 1.42 9.90
C ALA A 320 2.74 0.88 8.73
N TRP A 321 2.11 0.22 7.75
CA TRP A 321 2.73 -0.30 6.54
C TRP A 321 2.15 0.40 5.30
N LEU A 322 2.93 1.34 4.75
CA LEU A 322 2.56 2.08 3.56
C LEU A 322 2.64 1.20 2.32
N GLN A 323 1.61 1.25 1.47
CA GLN A 323 1.60 0.76 0.10
C GLN A 323 1.65 1.96 -0.87
N HIS A 324 1.89 1.70 -2.16
CA HIS A 324 2.10 2.73 -3.19
C HIS A 324 1.01 3.81 -3.34
N THR A 325 -0.19 3.60 -2.80
CA THR A 325 -1.30 4.57 -2.81
C THR A 325 -1.69 5.08 -1.42
N THR A 326 -1.04 4.60 -0.36
CA THR A 326 -1.41 4.93 1.03
C THR A 326 -1.26 6.43 1.32
N HIS A 327 -0.33 7.13 0.66
CA HIS A 327 -0.17 8.58 0.81
C HIS A 327 -1.38 9.42 0.34
N LEU A 328 -2.33 8.80 -0.38
CA LEU A 328 -3.58 9.44 -0.83
C LEU A 328 -4.70 9.35 0.23
N VAL A 329 -4.45 8.62 1.32
CA VAL A 329 -5.39 8.48 2.43
C VAL A 329 -5.46 9.78 3.23
N ARG A 330 -6.67 10.17 3.60
CA ARG A 330 -7.00 11.39 4.34
C ARG A 330 -7.75 10.99 5.61
N PRO A 331 -7.03 10.70 6.70
CA PRO A 331 -7.65 10.15 7.90
C PRO A 331 -8.38 11.21 8.72
N LEU A 332 -9.60 10.89 9.11
CA LEU A 332 -10.25 11.46 10.28
C LEU A 332 -9.90 10.56 11.47
N PHE A 333 -9.31 11.10 12.53
CA PHE A 333 -9.08 10.30 13.73
C PHE A 333 -10.34 10.28 14.59
N SER A 334 -10.71 9.11 15.09
CA SER A 334 -11.84 8.95 16.02
C SER A 334 -11.62 9.71 17.34
N SER A 335 -10.36 9.99 17.69
CA SER A 335 -9.98 10.83 18.82
C SER A 335 -10.41 12.30 18.68
N ASP A 336 -10.70 12.76 17.44
CA ASP A 336 -11.24 14.09 17.14
C ASP A 336 -12.78 14.12 17.10
N LEU A 337 -13.43 12.97 17.23
CA LEU A 337 -14.88 12.86 17.23
C LEU A 337 -15.44 13.01 18.65
N PRO A 338 -16.62 13.63 18.80
CA PRO A 338 -17.31 13.72 20.09
C PRO A 338 -17.97 12.38 20.45
N LEU A 339 -17.16 11.35 20.70
CA LEU A 339 -17.63 9.99 20.98
C LEU A 339 -18.15 9.87 22.41
N ILE A 340 -19.36 9.34 22.55
CA ILE A 340 -19.94 8.97 23.85
C ILE A 340 -19.62 7.49 24.10
N GLN A 341 -18.70 7.22 25.02
CA GLN A 341 -18.42 5.84 25.45
C GLN A 341 -19.48 5.36 26.46
N ARG A 342 -19.83 4.06 26.41
CA ARG A 342 -20.83 3.42 27.30
C ARG A 342 -20.58 3.64 28.80
N ASN A 343 -19.34 3.89 29.22
CA ASN A 343 -18.96 4.09 30.62
C ASN A 343 -18.77 5.57 31.02
N GLY A 344 -19.14 6.54 30.16
CA GLY A 344 -19.02 7.98 30.45
C GLY A 344 -17.59 8.54 30.48
N THR A 345 -16.55 7.70 30.39
CA THR A 345 -15.16 8.13 30.30
C THR A 345 -14.78 8.41 28.85
N SER A 346 -14.78 9.68 28.45
CA SER A 346 -14.23 10.14 27.16
C SER A 346 -12.69 10.19 27.21
N LYS A 347 -12.02 9.03 27.36
CA LYS A 347 -10.57 9.00 27.16
C LYS A 347 -10.30 8.83 25.66
N SER A 348 -10.22 9.96 24.96
CA SER A 348 -9.76 10.03 23.58
C SER A 348 -8.36 9.40 23.51
N TRP A 349 -8.18 8.41 22.63
CA TRP A 349 -6.89 7.74 22.48
C TRP A 349 -5.91 8.70 21.79
N GLN A 350 -4.63 8.57 22.11
CA GLN A 350 -3.58 9.32 21.43
C GLN A 350 -2.67 8.35 20.72
N GLY A 351 -2.34 8.64 19.47
CA GLY A 351 -1.40 7.85 18.71
C GLY A 351 0.01 7.93 19.30
N SER A 352 0.82 6.91 19.04
CA SER A 352 2.24 6.93 19.38
C SER A 352 2.97 8.05 18.65
N ALA A 353 4.19 8.42 19.09
CA ALA A 353 4.99 9.45 18.42
C ALA A 353 5.22 9.12 16.93
N GLY A 354 5.47 7.85 16.60
CA GLY A 354 5.64 7.41 15.21
C GLY A 354 4.36 7.50 14.39
N GLU A 355 3.19 7.22 14.99
CA GLU A 355 1.89 7.39 14.32
C GLU A 355 1.61 8.87 14.03
N GLN A 356 1.91 9.76 14.98
CA GLN A 356 1.76 11.21 14.80
C GLN A 356 2.72 11.76 13.74
N GLU A 357 3.95 11.23 13.67
CA GLU A 357 4.93 11.60 12.64
C GLU A 357 4.49 11.12 11.24
N ALA A 358 4.00 9.89 11.14
CA ALA A 358 3.52 9.32 9.88
C ALA A 358 2.21 9.95 9.40
N TRP A 359 1.34 10.33 10.32
CA TRP A 359 0.00 10.86 10.04
C TRP A 359 -0.26 12.21 10.75
N PRO A 360 0.50 13.27 10.42
CA PRO A 360 0.44 14.55 11.14
C PRO A 360 -0.79 15.40 10.81
N VAL A 361 -1.59 14.99 9.81
CA VAL A 361 -2.76 15.75 9.34
C VAL A 361 -4.02 15.00 9.70
N HIS A 362 -4.81 15.61 10.59
CA HIS A 362 -6.14 15.17 10.97
C HIS A 362 -7.18 15.88 10.09
N TYR A 363 -7.88 15.13 9.25
CA TYR A 363 -8.88 15.69 8.33
C TYR A 363 -10.24 15.79 9.02
N ARG A 364 -10.98 16.87 8.71
CA ARG A 364 -12.35 17.01 9.21
C ARG A 364 -13.28 15.98 8.55
N PRO A 365 -14.44 15.66 9.15
CA PRO A 365 -15.37 14.69 8.57
C PRO A 365 -15.81 15.00 7.12
N LYS A 366 -15.88 16.28 6.74
CA LYS A 366 -16.20 16.69 5.37
C LYS A 366 -15.08 16.45 4.35
N GLU A 367 -13.84 16.22 4.79
CA GLU A 367 -12.66 16.04 3.93
C GLU A 367 -12.13 14.61 3.90
N ALA A 368 -12.30 13.86 4.99
CA ALA A 368 -11.68 12.55 5.20
C ALA A 368 -12.25 11.42 4.33
N ASN A 369 -11.41 10.47 3.91
CA ASN A 369 -11.84 9.27 3.14
C ASN A 369 -11.63 7.95 3.88
N VAL A 370 -11.08 7.99 5.10
CA VAL A 370 -10.95 6.86 6.02
C VAL A 370 -11.16 7.39 7.43
N ILE A 371 -11.47 6.51 8.37
CA ILE A 371 -11.43 6.84 9.80
C ILE A 371 -10.37 5.99 10.48
N PHE A 372 -9.46 6.66 11.19
CA PHE A 372 -8.49 6.01 12.05
C PHE A 372 -9.05 5.85 13.47
N VAL A 373 -9.13 4.60 13.93
CA VAL A 373 -9.65 4.19 15.25
C VAL A 373 -8.50 3.77 16.18
N ALA A 374 -8.78 3.56 17.47
CA ALA A 374 -7.76 3.12 18.40
C ALA A 374 -7.15 1.77 17.98
N PRO A 375 -5.82 1.57 18.09
CA PRO A 375 -5.17 0.32 17.72
C PRO A 375 -5.66 -0.94 18.45
N ASP A 376 -6.24 -0.77 19.64
CA ASP A 376 -6.84 -1.83 20.45
C ASP A 376 -8.37 -1.96 20.26
N TRP A 377 -8.94 -1.18 19.35
CA TRP A 377 -10.37 -1.11 19.00
C TRP A 377 -11.29 -0.66 20.12
N SER A 378 -10.75 -0.08 21.20
CA SER A 378 -11.52 0.33 22.38
C SER A 378 -12.63 1.36 22.09
N ASP A 379 -12.49 2.15 21.03
CA ASP A 379 -13.44 3.17 20.59
C ASP A 379 -14.28 2.77 19.37
N LEU A 380 -14.16 1.52 18.89
CA LEU A 380 -14.80 1.07 17.67
C LEU A 380 -16.34 1.13 17.75
N GLU A 381 -16.93 0.64 18.85
CA GLU A 381 -18.39 0.69 19.05
C GLU A 381 -18.92 2.13 19.07
N ALA A 382 -18.24 3.02 19.79
CA ALA A 382 -18.63 4.43 19.87
C ALA A 382 -18.50 5.13 18.52
N THR A 383 -17.45 4.80 17.75
CA THR A 383 -17.26 5.31 16.38
C THR A 383 -18.39 4.85 15.45
N VAL A 384 -18.78 3.58 15.50
CA VAL A 384 -19.89 3.03 14.71
C VAL A 384 -21.21 3.69 15.07
N ASN A 385 -21.50 3.85 16.37
CA ASN A 385 -22.72 4.53 16.83
C ASN A 385 -22.77 5.98 16.33
N TRP A 386 -21.66 6.72 16.44
CA TRP A 386 -21.58 8.09 15.93
C TRP A 386 -21.83 8.15 14.42
N LEU A 387 -21.32 7.19 13.63
CA LEU A 387 -21.58 7.15 12.19
C LEU A 387 -23.04 6.84 11.84
N GLU A 388 -23.71 6.00 12.62
CA GLU A 388 -25.14 5.71 12.44
C GLU A 388 -26.02 6.90 12.85
N GLU A 389 -25.60 7.70 13.84
CA GLU A 389 -26.25 8.97 14.20
C GLU A 389 -25.99 10.09 13.18
N HIS A 390 -24.92 9.98 12.37
CA HIS A 390 -24.51 10.95 11.37
C HIS A 390 -24.44 10.33 9.96
N PRO A 391 -25.55 9.79 9.42
CA PRO A 391 -25.53 8.98 8.20
C PRO A 391 -25.05 9.76 6.96
N GLY A 392 -25.34 11.07 6.87
CA GLY A 392 -24.83 11.91 5.78
C GLY A 392 -23.31 12.11 5.82
N THR A 393 -22.73 12.16 7.03
CA THR A 393 -21.27 12.22 7.20
C THR A 393 -20.63 10.87 6.87
N ALA A 394 -21.21 9.76 7.32
CA ALA A 394 -20.75 8.42 7.00
C ALA A 394 -20.77 8.16 5.48
N GLU A 395 -21.88 8.47 4.81
CA GLU A 395 -22.00 8.37 3.36
C GLU A 395 -20.99 9.29 2.65
N GLY A 396 -20.82 10.51 3.16
CA GLY A 396 -19.81 11.44 2.68
C GLY A 396 -18.42 10.79 2.67
N ILE A 397 -17.98 10.27 3.83
CA ILE A 397 -16.70 9.54 4.04
C ILE A 397 -16.50 8.44 3.01
N ALA A 398 -17.47 7.53 2.92
CA ALA A 398 -17.49 6.43 1.96
C ALA A 398 -17.43 6.91 0.50
N THR A 399 -18.16 7.98 0.17
CA THR A 399 -18.22 8.54 -1.18
C THR A 399 -16.86 9.08 -1.62
N ARG A 400 -16.17 9.92 -0.81
CA ARG A 400 -14.86 10.44 -1.27
C ARG A 400 -13.76 9.37 -1.29
N GLN A 401 -13.92 8.24 -0.58
CA GLN A 401 -13.02 7.10 -0.77
C GLN A 401 -13.17 6.54 -2.18
N ARG A 402 -14.39 6.13 -2.54
CA ARG A 402 -14.66 5.56 -3.86
C ARG A 402 -14.43 6.57 -4.98
N ASP A 403 -14.83 7.83 -4.82
CA ASP A 403 -14.58 8.88 -5.81
C ASP A 403 -13.09 9.08 -6.07
N LEU A 404 -12.25 8.97 -5.04
CA LEU A 404 -10.80 9.06 -5.22
C LEU A 404 -10.27 7.82 -5.93
N PHE A 405 -10.47 6.64 -5.37
CA PHE A 405 -9.78 5.44 -5.84
C PHE A 405 -10.36 4.89 -7.15
N VAL A 406 -11.68 4.95 -7.33
CA VAL A 406 -12.39 4.49 -8.53
C VAL A 406 -12.76 5.67 -9.42
N GLY A 407 -13.41 6.70 -8.88
CA GLY A 407 -13.91 7.85 -9.66
C GLY A 407 -12.82 8.69 -10.34
N ARG A 408 -11.61 8.73 -9.75
CA ARG A 408 -10.41 9.34 -10.34
C ARG A 408 -9.40 8.30 -10.85
N GLY A 409 -9.77 7.02 -10.84
CA GLY A 409 -9.02 5.94 -11.47
C GLY A 409 -7.68 5.59 -10.83
N TYR A 410 -7.41 5.93 -9.56
CA TYR A 410 -6.12 5.59 -8.92
C TYR A 410 -5.90 4.08 -8.74
N LEU A 411 -6.95 3.25 -8.87
CA LEU A 411 -6.86 1.78 -8.90
C LEU A 411 -7.06 1.20 -10.31
N SER A 412 -6.96 2.03 -11.35
CA SER A 412 -7.19 1.62 -12.73
C SER A 412 -5.93 1.01 -13.41
N PRO A 413 -6.10 0.26 -14.52
CA PRO A 413 -4.97 -0.21 -15.32
C PRO A 413 -4.06 0.93 -15.83
N ALA A 414 -4.64 2.09 -16.15
CA ALA A 414 -3.85 3.26 -16.53
C ALA A 414 -2.98 3.77 -15.36
N ALA A 415 -3.53 3.86 -14.15
CA ALA A 415 -2.76 4.28 -12.97
C ALA A 415 -1.64 3.28 -12.63
N GLU A 416 -1.92 1.98 -12.72
CA GLU A 416 -0.94 0.90 -12.53
C GLU A 416 0.25 1.08 -13.49
N THR A 417 -0.02 1.19 -14.79
CA THR A 417 1.05 1.34 -15.81
C THR A 417 1.80 2.67 -15.67
N CYS A 418 1.10 3.78 -15.40
CA CYS A 418 1.71 5.07 -15.08
C CYS A 418 2.66 5.00 -13.88
N TYR A 419 2.25 4.31 -12.81
CA TYR A 419 3.06 4.15 -11.61
C TYR A 419 4.30 3.29 -11.90
N TRP A 420 4.16 2.14 -12.57
CA TRP A 420 5.30 1.28 -12.93
C TRP A 420 6.34 2.01 -13.78
N ARG A 421 5.92 2.77 -14.80
CA ARG A 421 6.84 3.57 -15.63
C ARG A 421 7.58 4.62 -14.81
N SER A 422 6.85 5.34 -13.96
CA SER A 422 7.42 6.35 -13.07
C SER A 422 8.37 5.73 -12.05
N LEU A 423 8.07 4.53 -11.57
CA LEU A 423 8.91 3.77 -10.63
C LEU A 423 10.23 3.36 -11.27
N ILE A 424 10.19 2.83 -12.50
CA ILE A 424 11.39 2.49 -13.29
C ILE A 424 12.23 3.74 -13.56
N LYS A 425 11.60 4.83 -14.02
CA LYS A 425 12.28 6.12 -14.28
C LYS A 425 12.90 6.68 -12.99
N GLY A 426 12.17 6.70 -11.88
CA GLY A 426 12.62 7.21 -10.58
C GLY A 426 13.76 6.39 -10.00
N TRP A 427 13.65 5.06 -10.00
CA TRP A 427 14.72 4.14 -9.60
C TRP A 427 16.01 4.39 -10.38
N SER A 428 15.90 4.50 -11.72
CA SER A 428 17.05 4.69 -12.61
C SER A 428 17.80 6.00 -12.35
N LYS A 429 17.13 7.02 -11.78
CA LYS A 429 17.77 8.28 -11.37
C LYS A 429 18.60 8.14 -10.08
N ALA A 430 18.30 7.14 -9.25
CA ALA A 430 18.90 6.98 -7.92
C ALA A 430 19.86 5.78 -7.82
N VAL A 431 19.70 4.75 -8.64
CA VAL A 431 20.54 3.55 -8.55
C VAL A 431 21.91 3.78 -9.18
N GLN A 432 22.96 3.30 -8.51
CA GLN A 432 24.32 3.18 -9.02
C GLN A 432 24.64 1.70 -9.16
N ILE A 433 24.83 1.27 -10.41
CA ILE A 433 25.20 -0.11 -10.75
C ILE A 433 26.72 -0.12 -10.89
N GLU A 434 27.43 -0.94 -10.12
CA GLU A 434 28.89 -0.98 -10.21
C GLU A 434 29.34 -1.45 -11.62
N GLU A 435 30.16 -0.61 -12.27
CA GLU A 435 30.55 -0.63 -13.71
C GLU A 435 31.44 -1.80 -14.16
N ASN A 436 31.46 -2.93 -13.45
CA ASN A 436 31.87 -4.16 -14.13
C ASN A 436 30.65 -4.67 -14.90
N GLU A 437 30.33 -4.04 -16.02
CA GLU A 437 29.33 -4.54 -16.98
C GLU A 437 29.57 -6.02 -17.27
N SER A 438 30.83 -6.46 -17.30
CA SER A 438 31.23 -7.86 -17.40
C SER A 438 30.58 -8.78 -16.35
N THR A 439 30.34 -8.35 -15.11
CA THR A 439 29.68 -9.21 -14.09
C THR A 439 28.18 -9.39 -14.32
N TRP A 440 27.51 -8.39 -14.91
CA TRP A 440 26.07 -8.44 -15.23
C TRP A 440 25.79 -8.92 -16.66
N GLU A 441 26.75 -8.78 -17.57
CA GLU A 441 26.72 -9.35 -18.92
C GLU A 441 27.08 -10.84 -18.95
N VAL A 442 27.85 -11.31 -17.97
CA VAL A 442 28.12 -12.76 -17.76
C VAL A 442 26.94 -13.49 -17.10
N GLN A 443 25.91 -12.76 -16.65
CA GLN A 443 24.66 -13.42 -16.28
C GLN A 443 23.99 -13.94 -17.55
N ASN A 444 23.70 -15.23 -17.59
CA ASN A 444 22.86 -15.87 -18.61
C ASN A 444 21.42 -15.35 -18.48
N LEU A 445 21.22 -14.07 -18.81
CA LEU A 445 19.97 -13.36 -18.70
C LEU A 445 18.93 -14.05 -19.58
N ILE A 446 17.78 -14.37 -19.00
CA ILE A 446 16.71 -15.07 -19.68
C ILE A 446 15.70 -14.01 -20.16
N PRO A 447 15.42 -13.90 -21.47
CA PRO A 447 14.34 -13.04 -21.94
C PRO A 447 13.02 -13.39 -21.25
N TRP A 448 12.23 -12.39 -20.87
CA TRP A 448 10.97 -12.60 -20.17
C TRP A 448 10.04 -13.57 -20.93
N GLU A 449 10.02 -13.49 -22.26
CA GLU A 449 9.22 -14.35 -23.13
C GLU A 449 9.60 -15.84 -23.01
N THR A 450 10.88 -16.14 -22.78
CA THR A 450 11.36 -17.50 -22.51
C THR A 450 11.11 -17.88 -21.06
N PHE A 451 11.34 -16.95 -20.13
CA PHE A 451 11.13 -17.20 -18.71
C PHE A 451 9.67 -17.55 -18.43
N VAL A 452 8.68 -16.80 -18.92
CA VAL A 452 7.27 -17.05 -18.59
C VAL A 452 6.75 -18.42 -19.06
N LEU A 453 7.41 -19.05 -20.04
CA LEU A 453 7.07 -20.39 -20.52
C LEU A 453 7.76 -21.53 -19.76
N GLY A 454 8.82 -21.23 -19.01
CA GLY A 454 9.53 -22.22 -18.22
C GLY A 454 8.73 -22.60 -16.97
N ASN A 455 8.63 -23.90 -16.68
CA ASN A 455 8.24 -24.37 -15.35
C ASN A 455 9.38 -24.04 -14.38
N HIS A 456 9.39 -22.83 -13.84
CA HIS A 456 10.33 -22.43 -12.79
C HIS A 456 9.89 -23.04 -11.46
N THR A 457 10.23 -24.31 -11.25
CA THR A 457 10.18 -25.00 -9.95
C THR A 457 11.38 -24.62 -9.10
#